data_AF-A0A8J6S925-F1
#
_entry.id   AF-A0A8J6S925-F1
#
_cell.length_a   1.000
_cell.length_b   1.000
_cell.length_c   1.000
_cell.angle_alpha   90.00
_cell.angle_beta   90.00
_cell.angle_gamma   90.00
#
_symmetry.space_group_name_H-M   'P 1'
#
loop_
_entity.id
_entity.type
_entity.pdbx_description
1 polymer ?
#
loop_
_entity_poly.entity_id
_entity_poly.type
_entity_poly.pdbx_seq_one_letter_code
_entity_poly.pdbx_strand_id
1 'polypeptide(L)'
;MKQPIIWVHGECLSPENPALQAYPESPAIWVWDDALIEEWQLSLKRITFIYECLLELPVTIRRGDVAAEVIAFAKEHNADGVVTAESPSPRFDHICDKIEESLVIEVLPVEPFVKYDGYIDLKRFSRYWRVAERYVFD
;
A
#
# COMPACT_ATOMS: atom_id res chain seq x y z
N MET A 1 -7.05 -15.64 -2.79
CA MET A 1 -8.44 -15.61 -2.23
C MET A 1 -9.45 -15.69 -3.37
N LYS A 2 -10.76 -15.84 -3.12
CA LYS A 2 -11.78 -15.91 -4.18
C LYS A 2 -12.50 -14.58 -4.42
N GLN A 3 -12.75 -13.81 -3.37
CA GLN A 3 -13.47 -12.54 -3.46
C GLN A 3 -12.93 -11.53 -2.43
N PRO A 4 -11.66 -11.12 -2.54
CA PRO A 4 -11.07 -10.21 -1.57
C PRO A 4 -11.51 -8.76 -1.81
N ILE A 5 -11.36 -7.91 -0.80
CA ILE A 5 -11.21 -6.46 -0.99
C ILE A 5 -9.74 -6.09 -1.20
N ILE A 6 -9.49 -4.92 -1.77
CA ILE A 6 -8.14 -4.36 -1.89
C ILE A 6 -7.99 -3.20 -0.92
N TRP A 7 -6.94 -3.21 -0.09
CA TRP A 7 -6.55 -2.04 0.69
C TRP A 7 -5.39 -1.31 0.00
N VAL A 8 -5.64 -0.08 -0.46
CA VAL A 8 -4.63 0.81 -1.06
C VAL A 8 -4.12 1.78 0.01
N HIS A 9 -2.80 1.88 0.16
CA HIS A 9 -2.12 2.75 1.13
C HIS A 9 -1.11 3.69 0.44
N GLY A 10 -0.67 4.72 1.16
CA GLY A 10 0.07 5.85 0.60
C GLY A 10 1.48 5.55 0.07
N GLU A 11 2.01 4.36 0.34
CA GLU A 11 3.33 3.92 -0.14
C GLU A 11 3.27 3.16 -1.46
N CYS A 12 2.05 2.79 -1.91
CA CYS A 12 1.80 2.21 -3.22
C CYS A 12 0.53 2.82 -3.85
N LEU A 13 0.46 4.16 -3.86
CA LEU A 13 -0.64 4.93 -4.45
C LEU A 13 -0.41 5.13 -5.96
N SER A 14 -0.69 4.10 -6.76
CA SER A 14 -0.54 4.14 -8.22
C SER A 14 -1.54 3.20 -8.92
N PRO A 15 -1.93 3.48 -10.18
CA PRO A 15 -2.74 2.56 -10.99
C PRO A 15 -2.08 1.19 -11.22
N GLU A 16 -0.75 1.16 -11.18
CA GLU A 16 0.09 -0.04 -11.28
C GLU A 16 0.25 -0.77 -9.94
N ASN A 17 -0.50 -0.41 -8.89
CA ASN A 17 -0.51 -1.12 -7.63
C ASN A 17 -0.75 -2.63 -7.88
N PRO A 18 0.10 -3.53 -7.35
CA PRO A 18 0.04 -4.96 -7.68
C PRO A 18 -1.30 -5.61 -7.26
N ALA A 19 -1.94 -5.12 -6.21
CA ALA A 19 -3.26 -5.61 -5.78
C ALA A 19 -4.37 -5.22 -6.75
N LEU A 20 -4.35 -3.97 -7.25
CA LEU A 20 -5.29 -3.52 -8.29
C LEU A 20 -5.11 -4.30 -9.60
N GLN A 21 -3.87 -4.63 -9.96
CA GLN A 21 -3.58 -5.42 -11.17
C GLN A 21 -3.97 -6.90 -11.04
N ALA A 22 -3.73 -7.51 -9.87
CA ALA A 22 -4.04 -8.91 -9.63
C ALA A 22 -5.55 -9.17 -9.46
N TYR A 23 -6.29 -8.21 -8.90
CA TYR A 23 -7.72 -8.34 -8.60
C TYR A 23 -8.54 -7.13 -9.11
N PRO A 24 -8.58 -6.87 -10.43
CA PRO A 24 -9.13 -5.63 -10.99
C PRO A 24 -10.63 -5.41 -10.74
N GLU A 25 -11.38 -6.50 -10.51
CA GLU A 25 -12.83 -6.46 -10.23
C GLU A 25 -13.14 -6.40 -8.72
N SER A 26 -12.13 -6.50 -7.87
CA SER A 26 -12.32 -6.47 -6.41
C SER A 26 -12.58 -5.03 -5.94
N PRO A 27 -13.53 -4.84 -4.99
CA PRO A 27 -13.74 -3.54 -4.39
C PRO A 27 -12.49 -3.09 -3.63
N ALA A 28 -12.04 -1.87 -3.91
CA ALA A 28 -10.85 -1.29 -3.28
C ALA A 28 -11.21 -0.16 -2.31
N ILE A 29 -10.42 -0.01 -1.25
CA ILE A 29 -10.57 1.01 -0.22
C ILE A 29 -9.26 1.76 0.02
N TRP A 30 -9.38 3.07 0.16
CA TRP A 30 -8.39 3.95 0.79
C TRP A 30 -8.96 4.46 2.11
N VAL A 31 -8.13 4.51 3.16
CA VAL A 31 -8.52 5.11 4.45
C VAL A 31 -7.55 6.24 4.79
N TRP A 32 -8.08 7.44 4.99
CA TRP A 32 -7.35 8.52 5.64
C TRP A 32 -7.16 8.18 7.12
N ASP A 33 -5.93 7.79 7.48
CA ASP A 33 -5.54 7.46 8.85
C ASP A 33 -5.48 8.73 9.72
N ASP A 34 -6.45 8.87 10.63
CA ASP A 34 -6.51 10.01 11.55
C ASP A 34 -5.26 10.12 12.43
N ALA A 35 -4.73 8.99 12.91
CA ALA A 35 -3.55 8.99 13.77
C ALA A 35 -2.30 9.43 13.01
N LEU A 36 -2.15 9.01 11.74
CA LEU A 36 -1.04 9.47 10.89
C LEU A 36 -1.17 10.95 10.54
N ILE A 37 -2.37 11.41 10.19
CA ILE A 37 -2.62 12.82 9.85
C ILE A 37 -2.27 13.71 11.04
N GLU A 38 -2.69 13.32 12.24
CA GLU A 38 -2.39 14.03 13.48
C GLU A 38 -0.89 13.97 13.81
N GLU A 39 -0.26 12.79 13.77
CA GLU A 39 1.16 12.64 14.10
C GLU A 39 2.06 13.41 13.13
N TRP A 40 1.77 13.36 11.83
CA TRP A 40 2.62 13.94 10.78
C TRP A 40 2.21 15.37 10.41
N GLN A 41 1.12 15.88 10.99
CA GLN A 41 0.59 17.22 10.75
C GLN A 41 0.50 17.53 9.25
N LEU A 42 -0.14 16.64 8.49
CA LEU A 42 -0.19 16.75 7.03
C LEU A 42 -0.85 18.08 6.62
N SER A 43 -0.11 18.90 5.88
CA SER A 43 -0.63 20.17 5.38
C SER A 43 -1.81 19.96 4.43
N LEU A 44 -2.70 20.96 4.34
CA LEU A 44 -3.81 20.97 3.38
C LEU A 44 -3.33 20.69 1.93
N LYS A 45 -2.18 21.27 1.52
CA LYS A 45 -1.63 21.04 0.16
C LYS A 45 -1.33 19.57 -0.10
N ARG A 46 -0.78 18.86 0.89
CA ARG A 46 -0.46 17.42 0.77
C ARG A 46 -1.74 16.58 0.74
N ILE A 47 -2.74 16.93 1.56
CA ILE A 47 -4.04 16.27 1.55
C ILE A 47 -4.73 16.46 0.19
N THR A 48 -4.77 17.69 -0.35
CA THR A 48 -5.35 17.97 -1.67
C THR A 48 -4.66 17.18 -2.77
N PHE A 49 -3.32 17.17 -2.80
CA PHE A 49 -2.57 16.41 -3.79
C PHE A 49 -2.91 14.91 -3.77
N ILE A 50 -2.88 14.28 -2.59
CA ILE A 50 -3.24 12.86 -2.46
C ILE A 50 -4.71 12.62 -2.83
N TYR A 51 -5.63 13.52 -2.45
CA TYR A 51 -7.03 13.42 -2.81
C TYR A 51 -7.24 13.45 -4.34
N GLU A 52 -6.55 14.33 -5.06
CA GLU A 52 -6.57 14.37 -6.53
C GLU A 52 -6.08 13.04 -7.13
N CYS A 53 -5.00 12.46 -6.60
CA CYS A 53 -4.55 11.12 -7.02
C CYS A 53 -5.61 10.03 -6.76
N LEU A 54 -6.30 10.09 -5.62
CA LEU A 54 -7.35 9.10 -5.30
C LEU A 54 -8.54 9.16 -6.26
N LEU A 55 -8.85 10.33 -6.84
CA LEU A 55 -9.91 10.45 -7.84
C LEU A 55 -9.60 9.74 -9.15
N GLU A 56 -8.32 9.42 -9.41
CA GLU A 56 -7.87 8.66 -10.58
C GLU A 56 -7.86 7.14 -10.33
N LEU A 57 -8.09 6.70 -9.09
CA LEU A 57 -8.06 5.28 -8.69
C LEU A 57 -9.47 4.74 -8.41
N PRO A 58 -9.72 3.44 -8.65
CA PRO A 58 -11.03 2.81 -8.43
C PRO A 58 -11.27 2.48 -6.94
N VAL A 59 -11.07 3.44 -6.04
CA VAL A 59 -11.12 3.24 -4.58
C VAL A 59 -12.33 3.92 -3.94
N THR A 60 -12.91 3.26 -2.95
CA THR A 60 -13.78 3.90 -1.97
C THR A 60 -12.93 4.64 -0.96
N ILE A 61 -13.14 5.94 -0.80
CA ILE A 61 -12.38 6.78 0.13
C ILE A 61 -13.11 6.84 1.47
N ARG A 62 -12.46 6.39 2.54
CA ARG A 62 -12.91 6.49 3.94
C ARG A 62 -11.91 7.24 4.81
N ARG A 63 -12.23 7.42 6.08
CA ARG A 63 -11.40 8.10 7.09
C ARG A 63 -11.66 7.49 8.46
N GLY A 64 -10.61 7.22 9.24
CA GLY A 64 -10.72 6.66 10.59
C GLY A 64 -9.51 5.79 10.96
N ASP A 65 -9.71 4.84 11.88
CA ASP A 65 -8.75 3.76 12.12
C ASP A 65 -8.72 2.81 10.92
N VAL A 66 -7.54 2.66 10.31
CA VAL A 66 -7.39 1.96 9.03
C VAL A 66 -7.86 0.51 9.12
N ALA A 67 -7.44 -0.22 10.15
CA ALA A 67 -7.80 -1.63 10.31
C ALA A 67 -9.32 -1.78 10.50
N ALA A 68 -9.93 -0.94 11.35
CA ALA A 68 -11.37 -0.98 11.57
C ALA A 68 -12.18 -0.70 10.30
N GLU A 69 -11.79 0.30 9.52
CA GLU A 69 -12.46 0.65 8.26
C GLU A 69 -12.28 -0.42 7.18
N VAL A 70 -11.08 -1.00 7.06
CA VAL A 70 -10.81 -2.10 6.13
C VAL A 70 -11.63 -3.35 6.50
N ILE A 71 -11.69 -3.71 7.79
CA ILE A 71 -12.51 -4.84 8.27
C ILE A 71 -14.00 -4.58 8.04
N ALA A 72 -14.48 -3.37 8.29
CA ALA A 72 -15.87 -3.00 8.04
C ALA A 72 -16.21 -3.09 6.54
N PHE A 73 -15.35 -2.56 5.68
CA PHE A 73 -15.50 -2.61 4.23
C PHE A 73 -15.51 -4.06 3.70
N ALA A 74 -14.63 -4.92 4.21
CA ALA A 74 -14.64 -6.34 3.88
C ALA A 74 -15.98 -7.01 4.22
N LYS A 75 -16.54 -6.72 5.39
CA LYS A 75 -17.84 -7.25 5.82
C LYS A 75 -18.99 -6.76 4.92
N GLU A 76 -19.00 -5.47 4.59
CA GLU A 76 -20.02 -4.89 3.69
C GLU A 76 -20.02 -5.55 2.31
N HIS A 77 -18.84 -5.92 1.81
CA HIS A 77 -18.67 -6.57 0.51
C HIS A 77 -18.71 -8.11 0.58
N ASN A 78 -18.95 -8.71 1.75
CA ASN A 78 -18.89 -10.16 1.98
C ASN A 78 -17.57 -10.78 1.50
N ALA A 79 -16.47 -10.04 1.67
CA ALA A 79 -15.16 -10.46 1.19
C ALA A 79 -14.55 -11.57 2.04
N ASP A 80 -13.76 -12.44 1.40
CA ASP A 80 -13.08 -13.57 2.07
C ASP A 80 -11.65 -13.25 2.54
N GLY A 81 -11.22 -12.00 2.36
CA GLY A 81 -9.95 -11.49 2.86
C GLY A 81 -9.57 -10.14 2.26
N VAL A 82 -8.34 -9.72 2.50
CA VAL A 82 -7.77 -8.44 2.09
C VAL A 82 -6.52 -8.67 1.25
N VAL A 83 -6.40 -8.00 0.11
CA VAL A 83 -5.14 -7.93 -0.66
C VAL A 83 -4.57 -6.52 -0.51
N THR A 84 -3.27 -6.42 -0.33
CA THR A 84 -2.56 -5.12 -0.33
C THR A 84 -1.17 -5.25 -0.97
N ALA A 85 -0.44 -4.15 -1.07
CA ALA A 85 0.93 -4.12 -1.58
C ALA A 85 1.92 -4.06 -0.41
N GLU A 86 3.13 -4.58 -0.59
CA GLU A 86 4.15 -4.49 0.45
C GLU A 86 4.56 -3.05 0.75
N SER A 87 4.95 -2.80 1.99
CA SER A 87 5.54 -1.55 2.44
C SER A 87 6.65 -1.83 3.46
N PRO A 88 7.76 -1.06 3.45
CA PRO A 88 8.78 -1.13 4.48
C PRO A 88 8.40 -0.41 5.79
N SER A 89 7.21 0.19 5.88
CA SER A 89 6.77 0.99 7.02
C SER A 89 6.38 0.11 8.23
N PRO A 90 6.95 0.35 9.43
CA PRO A 90 6.50 -0.37 10.63
C PRO A 90 5.02 -0.13 10.98
N ARG A 91 4.45 1.00 10.55
CA ARG A 91 3.02 1.29 10.76
C ARG A 91 2.15 0.38 9.89
N PHE A 92 2.64 0.03 8.69
CA PHE A 92 1.96 -0.90 7.80
C PHE A 92 1.86 -2.28 8.44
N ASP A 93 2.98 -2.81 8.96
CA ASP A 93 2.99 -4.10 9.66
C ASP A 93 1.98 -4.15 10.81
N HIS A 94 1.94 -3.10 11.64
CA HIS A 94 0.98 -3.00 12.74
C HIS A 94 -0.50 -2.95 12.29
N ILE A 95 -0.78 -2.36 11.13
CA ILE A 95 -2.14 -2.36 10.56
C ILE A 95 -2.48 -3.74 10.00
N CYS A 96 -1.53 -4.40 9.32
CA CYS A 96 -1.68 -5.78 8.86
C CYS A 96 -1.99 -6.72 10.03
N ASP A 97 -1.20 -6.67 11.12
CA ASP A 97 -1.41 -7.48 12.33
C ASP A 97 -2.84 -7.33 12.88
N LYS A 98 -3.35 -6.09 12.97
CA LYS A 98 -4.72 -5.82 13.41
C LYS A 98 -5.79 -6.38 12.47
N ILE A 99 -5.56 -6.34 11.16
CA ILE A 99 -6.48 -6.89 10.17
C ILE A 99 -6.49 -8.43 10.26
N GLU A 100 -5.32 -9.04 10.45
CA GLU A 100 -5.11 -10.49 10.56
C GLU A 100 -5.84 -11.11 11.76
N GLU A 101 -6.16 -10.34 12.80
CA GLU A 101 -7.01 -10.79 13.90
C GLU A 101 -8.42 -11.21 13.44
N SER A 102 -8.90 -10.71 12.29
CA SER A 102 -10.26 -10.93 11.80
C SER A 102 -10.36 -11.50 10.37
N LEU A 103 -9.37 -11.23 9.51
CA LEU A 103 -9.42 -11.54 8.08
C LEU A 103 -8.07 -12.05 7.60
N VAL A 104 -8.06 -12.95 6.62
CA VAL A 104 -6.82 -13.32 5.93
C VAL A 104 -6.34 -12.12 5.11
N ILE A 105 -5.05 -11.81 5.19
CA ILE A 105 -4.41 -10.79 4.35
C ILE A 105 -3.38 -11.43 3.41
N GLU A 106 -3.35 -10.97 2.17
CA GLU A 106 -2.33 -11.28 1.17
C GLU A 106 -1.58 -10.00 0.83
N VAL A 107 -0.28 -9.97 1.12
CA VAL A 107 0.60 -8.84 0.80
C VAL A 107 1.37 -9.19 -0.48
N LEU A 108 1.12 -8.43 -1.55
CA LEU A 108 1.77 -8.64 -2.83
C LEU A 108 3.09 -7.84 -2.92
N PRO A 109 4.16 -8.44 -3.46
CA PRO A 109 5.42 -7.74 -3.64
C PRO A 109 5.28 -6.61 -4.66
N VAL A 110 6.03 -5.54 -4.46
CA VAL A 110 6.16 -4.43 -5.41
C VAL A 110 7.38 -4.69 -6.28
N GLU A 111 7.26 -4.43 -7.58
CA GLU A 111 8.38 -4.60 -8.50
C GLU A 111 9.55 -3.70 -8.09
N PRO A 112 10.72 -4.26 -7.71
CA PRO A 112 11.84 -3.45 -7.27
C PRO A 112 12.48 -2.72 -8.45
N PHE A 113 13.04 -1.54 -8.18
CA PHE A 113 13.77 -0.78 -9.20
C PHE A 113 14.96 -1.55 -9.81
N VAL A 114 15.59 -2.43 -9.01
CA VAL A 114 16.67 -3.30 -9.46
C VAL A 114 16.50 -4.69 -8.85
N LYS A 115 16.54 -5.73 -9.70
CA LYS A 115 16.58 -7.14 -9.27
C LYS A 115 18.04 -7.54 -9.02
N TYR A 116 18.52 -7.31 -7.81
CA TYR A 116 19.87 -7.69 -7.39
C TYR A 116 19.86 -8.20 -5.94
N ASP A 117 20.36 -9.41 -5.74
CA ASP A 117 20.39 -10.12 -4.45
C ASP A 117 21.79 -10.17 -3.82
N GLY A 118 22.79 -9.60 -4.49
CA GLY A 118 24.16 -9.53 -3.99
C GLY A 118 24.38 -8.41 -2.97
N TYR A 119 25.62 -8.31 -2.48
CA TYR A 119 26.01 -7.26 -1.54
C TYR A 119 26.08 -5.88 -2.21
N ILE A 120 25.40 -4.90 -1.59
CA ILE A 120 25.57 -3.48 -1.91
C ILE A 120 25.98 -2.73 -0.65
N ASP A 121 27.05 -1.92 -0.76
CA ASP A 121 27.38 -0.96 0.29
C ASP A 121 26.45 0.25 0.24
N LEU A 122 25.44 0.24 1.11
CA LEU A 122 24.41 1.28 1.21
C LEU A 122 24.87 2.54 1.98
N LYS A 123 26.13 2.64 2.45
CA LYS A 123 26.61 3.82 3.20
C LYS A 123 26.73 5.08 2.33
N ARG A 124 26.83 4.95 1.01
CA ARG A 124 26.92 6.07 0.07
C ARG A 124 26.14 5.76 -1.20
N PHE A 125 25.31 6.71 -1.64
CA PHE A 125 24.55 6.58 -2.88
C PHE A 125 25.42 6.21 -4.09
N SER A 126 26.61 6.81 -4.24
CA SER A 126 27.50 6.50 -5.37
C SER A 126 28.05 5.06 -5.38
N ARG A 127 28.11 4.39 -4.23
CA ARG A 127 28.51 2.98 -4.14
C ARG A 127 27.34 2.06 -4.50
N TYR A 128 26.14 2.39 -4.04
CA TYR A 128 24.89 1.76 -4.48
C TYR A 128 24.74 1.88 -6.00
N TRP A 129 24.84 3.09 -6.53
CA TRP A 129 24.59 3.37 -7.95
C TRP A 129 25.55 2.63 -8.87
N ARG A 130 26.83 2.50 -8.51
CA ARG A 130 27.83 1.76 -9.29
C ARG A 130 27.47 0.28 -9.52
N VAL A 131 26.69 -0.30 -8.61
CA VAL A 131 26.17 -1.66 -8.75
C VAL A 131 24.84 -1.61 -9.49
N ALA A 132 23.88 -0.83 -9.00
CA ALA A 132 22.53 -0.71 -9.54
C ALA A 132 22.52 -0.37 -11.04
N GLU A 133 23.32 0.61 -11.49
CA GLU A 133 23.34 1.09 -12.88
C GLU A 133 23.61 0.00 -13.92
N ARG A 134 24.22 -1.11 -13.51
CA ARG A 134 24.55 -2.24 -14.37
C ARG A 134 23.35 -3.14 -14.67
N TYR A 135 22.28 -3.01 -13.88
CA TYR A 135 21.10 -3.88 -13.91
C TYR A 135 19.80 -3.11 -14.20
N VAL A 136 19.83 -1.77 -14.20
CA VAL A 136 18.63 -0.92 -14.44
C VAL A 136 18.16 -0.95 -15.89
N PHE A 137 19.07 -1.19 -16.85
CA PHE A 137 18.79 -1.13 -18.29
C PHE A 137 18.80 -2.51 -18.97
N ASP A 138 18.88 -3.58 -18.18
CA ASP A 138 18.88 -4.97 -18.66
C ASP A 138 17.45 -5.52 -18.86
#